data_AF-A0A258JR51-F1
#
_entry.id   AF-A0A258JR51-F1
#
_cell.length_a   1.000
_cell.length_b   1.000
_cell.length_c   1.000
_cell.angle_alpha   90.00
_cell.angle_beta   90.00
_cell.angle_gamma   90.00
#
_symmetry.space_group_name_H-M   'P 1'
#
loop_
_entity.id
_entity.type
_entity.pdbx_description
1 polymer ?
#
loop_
_entity_poly.entity_id
_entity_poly.type
_entity_poly.pdbx_seq_one_letter_code
_entity_poly.pdbx_strand_id
1 'polypeptide(L)' 'MPEPEFVYKIVPAALWAEATRAGALAGAPVDLADGYIHFSTAAQV' A
#
# COMPACT_ATOMS: atom_id res chain seq x y z
N MET A 1 0.01 22.24 -0.74
CA MET A 1 -0.97 21.23 -0.29
C MET A 1 -0.64 20.91 1.15
N PRO A 2 -1.59 20.98 2.10
CA PRO A 2 -1.32 20.49 3.45
C PRO A 2 -0.90 19.02 3.40
N GLU A 3 -0.08 18.57 4.36
CA GLU A 3 0.26 17.16 4.48
C GLU A 3 -1.01 16.33 4.66
N PRO A 4 -1.14 15.20 3.94
CA PRO A 4 -2.32 14.37 4.05
C PRO A 4 -2.35 13.66 5.41
N GLU A 5 -3.46 13.81 6.14
CA GLU A 5 -3.69 13.11 7.42
C GLU A 5 -3.67 11.58 7.25
N PHE A 6 -4.15 11.10 6.10
CA PHE A 6 -4.20 9.69 5.76
C PHE A 6 -3.65 9.40 4.37
N VAL A 7 -3.04 8.23 4.24
CA VAL A 7 -2.66 7.63 2.98
C VAL A 7 -3.30 6.27 2.83
N TYR A 8 -3.55 5.88 1.58
CA TYR A 8 -4.27 4.68 1.23
C TYR A 8 -3.42 3.80 0.32
N LYS A 9 -3.63 2.50 0.42
CA LYS A 9 -3.05 1.51 -0.48
C LYS A 9 -4.14 0.59 -0.97
N ILE A 10 -4.29 0.50 -2.28
CA ILE A 10 -5.15 -0.50 -2.91
C ILE A 10 -4.32 -1.78 -3.08
N VAL A 11 -4.83 -2.90 -2.57
CA VAL A 11 -4.21 -4.23 -2.72
C VAL A 11 -5.28 -5.28 -3.00
N PRO A 12 -4.94 -6.36 -3.73
CA PRO A 12 -5.80 -7.53 -3.83
C PRO A 12 -6.08 -8.13 -2.45
N ALA A 13 -7.28 -8.64 -2.23
CA ALA A 13 -7.69 -9.23 -0.95
C ALA A 13 -6.77 -10.37 -0.49
N ALA A 14 -6.25 -11.17 -1.42
CA ALA A 14 -5.29 -12.24 -1.12
C ALA A 14 -3.97 -11.70 -0.56
N LEU A 15 -3.46 -10.59 -1.11
CA LEU A 15 -2.25 -9.92 -0.63
C LEU A 15 -2.48 -9.34 0.77
N TRP A 16 -3.64 -8.75 1.01
CA TRP A 16 -4.01 -8.23 2.33
C TRP A 16 -4.13 -9.34 3.39
N ALA A 17 -4.72 -10.47 3.03
CA ALA A 17 -4.84 -11.63 3.92
C ALA A 17 -3.46 -12.18 4.32
N GLU A 18 -2.52 -12.26 3.38
CA GLU A 18 -1.14 -12.65 3.67
C GLU A 18 -0.44 -11.61 4.55
N ALA A 19 -0.55 -10.33 4.23
CA ALA A 19 0.03 -9.25 5.04
C ALA A 19 -0.47 -9.26 6.48
N THR A 20 -1.77 -9.52 6.67
CA THR A 20 -2.38 -9.64 8.00
C THR A 20 -1.82 -10.83 8.77
N ARG A 21 -1.61 -11.99 8.12
CA ARG A 21 -0.98 -13.16 8.75
C ARG A 21 0.49 -12.92 9.09
N ALA A 22 1.23 -12.27 8.18
CA ALA A 22 2.65 -11.97 8.35
C ALA A 22 2.92 -10.80 9.31
N GLY A 23 1.90 -9.97 9.60
CA GLY A 23 2.02 -8.76 10.41
C GLY A 23 2.65 -7.56 9.66
N ALA A 24 2.91 -7.69 8.36
CA ALA A 24 3.47 -6.63 7.53
C ALA A 24 3.09 -6.81 6.06
N LEU A 25 2.89 -5.69 5.34
CA LEU A 25 2.70 -5.70 3.90
C LEU A 25 4.06 -5.66 3.20
N ALA A 26 4.45 -6.74 2.52
CA ALA A 26 5.69 -6.79 1.75
C ALA A 26 5.68 -5.87 0.51
N GLY A 27 4.49 -5.60 -0.04
CA GLY A 27 4.30 -4.80 -1.26
C GLY A 27 3.76 -5.63 -2.43
N ALA A 28 3.14 -4.97 -3.40
CA ALA A 28 2.79 -5.57 -4.68
C ALA A 28 4.05 -5.76 -5.56
N PRO A 29 3.99 -6.56 -6.64
CA PRO A 29 5.16 -6.77 -7.51
C PRO A 29 5.80 -5.48 -8.03
N VAL A 30 4.99 -4.46 -8.34
CA VAL A 30 5.49 -3.13 -8.75
C VAL A 30 6.18 -2.38 -7.60
N ASP A 31 5.65 -2.47 -6.38
CA ASP A 31 6.29 -1.85 -5.20
C ASP A 31 7.68 -2.45 -4.95
N LEU A 32 7.80 -3.78 -5.12
CA LEU A 32 9.07 -4.49 -4.98
C LEU A 32 10.07 -4.15 -6.09
N ALA A 33 9.59 -4.01 -7.33
CA ALA A 33 10.43 -3.64 -8.47
C ALA A 33 10.97 -2.22 -8.35
N ASP A 34 10.15 -1.30 -7.84
CA ASP A 34 10.50 0.12 -7.69
C ASP A 34 11.27 0.40 -6.38
N GLY A 35 11.21 -0.53 -5.42
CA GLY A 35 11.92 -0.45 -4.14
C GLY A 35 11.20 0.34 -3.05
N TYR A 36 9.92 0.67 -3.22
CA TYR A 36 9.08 1.32 -2.21
C TYR A 36 7.58 1.03 -2.42
N ILE A 37 6.78 1.16 -1.36
CA ILE A 37 5.32 0.95 -1.43
C ILE A 37 4.62 2.22 -1.94
N HIS A 38 3.89 2.11 -3.05
CA HIS A 38 3.10 3.21 -3.60
C HIS A 38 1.83 3.45 -2.79
N PHE A 39 1.78 4.55 -2.05
CA PHE A 39 0.55 5.02 -1.41
C PHE A 39 -0.09 6.16 -2.20
N SER A 40 -1.34 6.45 -1.90
CA SER A 40 -2.11 7.53 -2.51
C SER A 40 -2.84 8.33 -1.44
N THR A 41 -3.00 9.64 -1.63
CA THR A 41 -3.92 10.46 -0.82
C THR A 41 -5.37 10.17 -1.21
N ALA A 42 -6.33 10.62 -0.39
CA ALA A 42 -7.76 10.46 -0.70
C ALA A 42 -8.16 11.03 -2.08
N ALA A 43 -7.46 12.08 -2.56
CA ALA A 43 -7.72 12.68 -3.87
C ALA A 43 -7.08 11.94 -5.05
N GLN A 44 -6.23 10.94 -4.79
CA GLN A 44 -5.50 10.16 -5.79
C GLN A 44 -5.99 8.71 -5.90
N VAL A 45 -7.00 8.34 -5.10
CA VAL A 45 -7.61 6.99 -5.06
C VAL A 45 -8.84 6.93 -5.95
#